data_AF-A0A9X2ZXG8-F1
#
_entry.id   AF-A0A9X2ZXG8-F1
#
_cell.length_a   1.000
_cell.length_b   1.000
_cell.length_c   1.000
_cell.angle_alpha   90.00
_cell.angle_beta   90.00
_cell.angle_gamma   90.00
#
_symmetry.space_group_name_H-M   'P 1'
#
loop_
_entity.id
_entity.type
_entity.pdbx_description
1 polymer ?
#
loop_
_entity_poly.entity_id
_entity_poly.type
_entity_poly.pdbx_seq_one_letter_code
_entity_poly.pdbx_strand_id
1 'polypeptide(L)'
;MVPDTLLLSAFHVETKASGFYRDRIGSGERPTKLRMMDRSFSAPEKADDADRLLYTRESVREFPDLRVADRSFNEPQNLSDVNPQQSDYRWATVELVEWTSANGEQLDGLLYTPEDFDPDKEYPMMTYFYEQYSDDLHEHYAPEAHRSIINFTFYASRGYLVFVPDIHYKEGYPGESAMQSVMPGVTMLANRDYVDSDRIGVQGHSWGGYQIAHMVTKTDLFAAAEAGAPVSNMISAYGGIRWGTGMSRMFQYEETQSRIGGSLWDMPMRYINNSPIFQADRIDTPLMMMHNDEDSAVPWEQGIELFVALRRLNKPAWLLNYTGEVHWPTDLAEMRDWTTRMQQFFDHYLKGAPAPVWLKEGVPAVENDRTLGLEPATGTSE
;
A
#
# COMPACT_ATOMS: atom_id res chain seq x y z
N MET A 1 23.25 -34.23 10.71
CA MET A 1 24.52 -33.69 10.21
C MET A 1 24.22 -32.38 9.52
N VAL A 2 24.90 -31.29 9.86
CA VAL A 2 24.79 -30.05 9.08
C VAL A 2 25.44 -30.33 7.73
N PRO A 3 24.77 -30.10 6.58
CA PRO A 3 25.39 -30.30 5.29
C PRO A 3 26.62 -29.40 5.16
N ASP A 4 27.74 -29.95 4.65
CA ASP A 4 28.98 -29.20 4.47
C ASP A 4 28.79 -27.99 3.55
N THR A 5 27.81 -28.07 2.64
CA THR A 5 27.47 -27.03 1.66
C THR A 5 26.12 -26.39 1.99
N LEU A 6 26.10 -25.06 2.00
CA LEU A 6 24.92 -24.22 2.20
C LEU A 6 24.50 -23.59 0.87
N LEU A 7 23.18 -23.47 0.69
CA LEU A 7 22.58 -22.59 -0.30
C LEU A 7 22.17 -21.29 0.40
N LEU A 8 22.63 -20.17 -0.11
CA LEU A 8 22.37 -18.84 0.43
C LEU A 8 21.49 -18.07 -0.55
N SER A 9 20.46 -17.38 -0.06
CA SER A 9 19.79 -16.33 -0.83
C SER A 9 20.66 -15.07 -0.84
N ALA A 10 20.57 -14.30 -1.92
CA ALA A 10 21.27 -13.04 -2.07
C ALA A 10 20.34 -11.98 -2.66
N PHE A 11 20.57 -10.74 -2.28
CA PHE A 11 19.82 -9.56 -2.70
C PHE A 11 20.80 -8.44 -3.06
N HIS A 12 20.58 -7.77 -4.18
CA HIS A 12 21.38 -6.64 -4.64
C HIS A 12 20.68 -5.33 -4.29
N VAL A 13 21.23 -4.54 -3.38
CA VAL A 13 20.53 -3.37 -2.81
C VAL A 13 20.20 -2.26 -3.81
N GLU A 14 20.95 -2.12 -4.91
CA GLU A 14 20.70 -1.10 -5.95
C GLU A 14 19.66 -1.54 -6.98
N THR A 15 19.87 -2.68 -7.66
CA THR A 15 18.94 -3.16 -8.70
C THR A 15 17.77 -3.98 -8.16
N LYS A 16 17.77 -4.27 -6.85
CA LYS A 16 16.86 -5.19 -6.15
C LYS A 16 16.87 -6.61 -6.72
N ALA A 17 17.86 -6.94 -7.56
CA ALA A 17 18.04 -8.29 -8.09
C ALA A 17 18.16 -9.29 -6.94
N SER A 18 17.65 -10.49 -7.15
CA SER A 18 17.82 -11.58 -6.20
C SER A 18 18.35 -12.84 -6.88
N GLY A 19 18.78 -13.79 -6.06
CA GLY A 19 19.32 -15.05 -6.53
C GLY A 19 20.01 -15.84 -5.44
N PHE A 20 20.94 -16.69 -5.84
CA PHE A 20 21.50 -17.72 -4.98
C PHE A 20 23.01 -17.85 -5.12
N TYR A 21 23.64 -18.10 -3.98
CA TYR A 21 25.05 -18.42 -3.83
C TYR A 21 25.21 -19.76 -3.12
N ARG A 22 26.35 -20.39 -3.31
CA ARG A 22 26.76 -21.61 -2.62
C ARG A 22 27.96 -21.32 -1.74
N ASP A 23 27.93 -21.79 -0.52
CA ASP A 23 29.06 -21.68 0.39
C ASP A 23 29.31 -23.01 1.12
N ARG A 24 30.51 -23.16 1.68
CA ARG A 24 30.91 -24.32 2.48
C ARG A 24 31.37 -23.87 3.85
N ILE A 25 30.80 -24.44 4.90
CA ILE A 25 31.13 -24.08 6.29
C ILE A 25 32.63 -24.32 6.52
N GLY A 26 33.33 -23.31 7.04
CA GLY A 26 34.74 -23.38 7.39
C GLY A 26 35.71 -23.38 6.19
N SER A 27 35.25 -23.05 4.98
CA SER A 27 36.13 -22.92 3.80
C SER A 27 37.10 -21.73 3.92
N GLY A 28 36.63 -20.61 4.49
CA GLY A 28 37.33 -19.32 4.43
C GLY A 28 37.31 -18.66 3.05
N GLU A 29 36.64 -19.29 2.07
CA GLU A 29 36.48 -18.79 0.72
C GLU A 29 35.23 -17.90 0.63
N ARG A 30 35.13 -17.09 -0.45
CA ARG A 30 33.91 -16.33 -0.72
C ARG A 30 32.83 -17.26 -1.29
N PRO A 31 31.55 -17.04 -0.98
CA PRO A 31 30.46 -17.78 -1.59
C PRO A 31 30.51 -17.72 -3.13
N THR A 32 30.26 -18.85 -3.77
CA THR A 32 30.21 -18.98 -5.24
C THR A 32 28.83 -18.59 -5.75
N LYS A 33 28.76 -17.62 -6.66
CA LYS A 33 27.50 -17.22 -7.31
C LYS A 33 26.95 -18.35 -8.16
N LEU A 34 25.69 -18.72 -7.95
CA LEU A 34 24.97 -19.68 -8.79
C LEU A 34 24.08 -18.96 -9.80
N ARG A 35 23.24 -18.05 -9.32
CA ARG A 35 22.27 -17.30 -10.13
C ARG A 35 22.04 -15.92 -9.52
N MET A 36 21.91 -14.91 -10.36
CA MET A 36 21.48 -13.57 -9.97
C MET A 36 20.76 -12.95 -11.15
N MET A 37 19.56 -12.41 -10.94
CA MET A 37 18.75 -11.78 -11.99
C MET A 37 17.95 -10.63 -11.40
N ASP A 38 17.58 -9.66 -12.23
CA ASP A 38 16.61 -8.60 -11.91
C ASP A 38 15.20 -9.21 -11.83
N ARG A 39 15.02 -10.09 -10.85
CA ARG A 39 13.85 -10.92 -10.56
C ARG A 39 13.80 -11.19 -9.07
N SER A 40 12.61 -11.38 -8.52
CA SER A 40 12.42 -12.01 -7.21
C SER A 40 12.39 -13.54 -7.38
N PHE A 41 12.88 -14.29 -6.40
CA PHE A 41 12.87 -15.75 -6.40
C PHE A 41 12.23 -16.25 -5.11
N SER A 42 11.42 -17.32 -5.20
CA SER A 42 10.98 -18.03 -4.01
C SER A 42 12.11 -18.86 -3.39
N ALA A 43 11.91 -19.26 -2.14
CA ALA A 43 12.80 -20.23 -1.51
C ALA A 43 12.76 -21.57 -2.30
N PRO A 44 13.89 -22.06 -2.83
CA PRO A 44 13.91 -23.25 -3.65
C PRO A 44 13.78 -24.51 -2.78
N GLU A 45 12.98 -25.46 -3.25
CA GLU A 45 12.79 -26.76 -2.60
C GLU A 45 13.56 -27.86 -3.34
N LYS A 46 14.41 -28.61 -2.62
CA LYS A 46 15.21 -29.70 -3.21
C LYS A 46 14.41 -31.00 -3.21
N ALA A 47 14.35 -31.67 -4.35
CA ALA A 47 13.71 -32.99 -4.47
C ALA A 47 14.46 -34.05 -3.65
N ASP A 48 13.77 -34.91 -2.91
CA ASP A 48 14.40 -35.93 -2.05
C ASP A 48 15.30 -36.87 -2.86
N ASP A 49 14.77 -37.43 -3.96
CA ASP A 49 15.41 -38.49 -4.74
C ASP A 49 16.06 -38.02 -6.06
N ALA A 50 16.21 -36.70 -6.25
CA ALA A 50 16.83 -36.13 -7.45
C ALA A 50 17.70 -34.90 -7.16
N ASP A 51 18.73 -34.68 -7.97
CA ASP A 51 19.51 -33.43 -7.96
C ASP A 51 18.77 -32.32 -8.74
N ARG A 52 17.59 -31.95 -8.24
CA ARG A 52 16.71 -30.94 -8.82
C ARG A 52 16.14 -30.03 -7.73
N LEU A 53 15.92 -28.77 -8.10
CA LEU A 53 15.27 -27.74 -7.29
C LEU A 53 13.96 -27.32 -7.95
N LEU A 54 12.87 -27.24 -7.18
CA LEU A 54 11.62 -26.57 -7.54
C LEU A 54 11.65 -25.14 -6.99
N TYR A 55 11.30 -24.15 -7.80
CA TYR A 55 11.25 -22.75 -7.38
C TYR A 55 10.35 -21.95 -8.31
N THR A 56 10.04 -20.71 -7.93
CA THR A 56 9.41 -19.70 -8.79
C THR A 56 10.36 -18.51 -8.92
N ARG A 57 10.17 -17.72 -9.97
CA ARG A 57 10.78 -16.40 -10.10
C ARG A 57 9.78 -15.46 -10.73
N GLU A 58 9.92 -14.19 -10.45
CA GLU A 58 8.98 -13.18 -10.90
C GLU A 58 9.65 -11.84 -11.19
N SER A 59 8.94 -11.04 -12.00
CA SER A 59 9.06 -9.59 -12.10
C SER A 59 7.65 -9.04 -12.15
N VAL A 60 7.48 -7.73 -12.10
CA VAL A 60 6.18 -7.11 -12.40
C VAL A 60 5.52 -7.71 -13.64
N ARG A 61 6.28 -8.05 -14.70
CA ARG A 61 5.75 -8.64 -15.94
C ARG A 61 5.83 -10.17 -16.05
N GLU A 62 6.60 -10.84 -15.21
CA GLU A 62 6.80 -12.29 -15.28
C GLU A 62 6.07 -12.94 -14.12
N PHE A 63 5.01 -13.69 -14.42
CA PHE A 63 4.26 -14.44 -13.43
C PHE A 63 5.13 -15.51 -12.76
N PRO A 64 4.97 -15.77 -11.44
CA PRO A 64 5.73 -16.76 -10.69
C PRO A 64 5.35 -18.22 -11.03
N ASP A 65 5.53 -18.63 -12.28
CA ASP A 65 5.35 -20.03 -12.69
C ASP A 65 6.35 -20.97 -12.01
N LEU A 66 5.89 -22.20 -11.77
CA LEU A 66 6.71 -23.28 -11.23
C LEU A 66 7.80 -23.67 -12.21
N ARG A 67 9.03 -23.75 -11.70
CA ARG A 67 10.23 -24.09 -12.48
C ARG A 67 11.05 -25.14 -11.78
N VAL A 68 11.70 -25.98 -12.57
CA VAL A 68 12.70 -26.92 -12.08
C VAL A 68 14.03 -26.66 -12.75
N ALA A 69 15.10 -26.74 -11.97
CA ALA A 69 16.48 -26.66 -12.46
C ALA A 69 17.38 -27.66 -11.72
N ASP A 70 18.63 -27.81 -12.15
CA ASP A 70 19.65 -28.49 -11.36
C ASP A 70 20.00 -27.70 -10.07
N ARG A 71 20.85 -28.27 -9.21
CA ARG A 71 21.28 -27.64 -7.94
C ARG A 71 22.14 -26.37 -8.11
N SER A 72 22.52 -26.05 -9.33
CA SER A 72 23.26 -24.85 -9.71
C SER A 72 22.37 -23.87 -10.48
N PHE A 73 21.05 -24.11 -10.53
CA PHE A 73 20.07 -23.33 -11.29
C PHE A 73 20.33 -23.30 -12.80
N ASN A 74 21.01 -24.32 -13.35
CA ASN A 74 21.18 -24.51 -14.78
C ASN A 74 20.08 -25.42 -15.33
N GLU A 75 19.96 -25.43 -16.66
CA GLU A 75 18.93 -26.21 -17.38
C GLU A 75 17.51 -25.94 -16.85
N PRO A 76 17.10 -24.65 -16.68
CA PRO A 76 15.78 -24.36 -16.14
C PRO A 76 14.67 -24.81 -17.11
N GLN A 77 13.66 -25.47 -16.56
CA GLN A 77 12.45 -25.89 -17.26
C GLN A 77 11.22 -25.30 -16.56
N ASN A 78 10.34 -24.66 -17.32
CA ASN A 78 9.03 -24.25 -16.81
C ASN A 78 8.11 -25.48 -16.73
N LEU A 79 7.41 -25.62 -15.61
CA LEU A 79 6.42 -26.69 -15.38
C LEU A 79 4.98 -26.19 -15.47
N SER A 80 4.77 -24.88 -15.37
CA SER A 80 3.45 -24.26 -15.47
C SER A 80 3.46 -23.04 -16.39
N ASP A 81 2.24 -22.67 -16.79
CA ASP A 81 1.88 -21.41 -17.46
C ASP A 81 0.48 -21.04 -16.93
N VAL A 82 0.44 -20.43 -15.73
CA VAL A 82 -0.80 -20.25 -14.96
C VAL A 82 -1.52 -18.94 -15.28
N ASN A 83 -0.82 -17.94 -15.84
CA ASN A 83 -1.38 -16.62 -16.13
C ASN A 83 -1.29 -16.17 -17.60
N PRO A 84 -1.63 -17.03 -18.60
CA PRO A 84 -1.57 -16.63 -20.01
C PRO A 84 -2.53 -15.47 -20.35
N GLN A 85 -3.62 -15.32 -19.58
CA GLN A 85 -4.60 -14.22 -19.70
C GLN A 85 -3.98 -12.84 -19.47
N GLN A 86 -2.79 -12.74 -18.86
CA GLN A 86 -2.09 -11.47 -18.71
C GLN A 86 -1.91 -10.76 -20.07
N SER A 87 -1.72 -11.53 -21.14
CA SER A 87 -1.56 -11.01 -22.51
C SER A 87 -2.80 -10.31 -23.09
N ASP A 88 -3.97 -10.49 -22.48
CA ASP A 88 -5.23 -9.85 -22.90
C ASP A 88 -5.40 -8.43 -22.33
N TYR A 89 -4.51 -8.01 -21.42
CA TYR A 89 -4.60 -6.74 -20.71
C TYR A 89 -3.33 -5.92 -20.90
N ARG A 90 -3.47 -4.59 -20.86
CA ARG A 90 -2.32 -3.71 -20.66
C ARG A 90 -1.77 -3.98 -19.27
N TRP A 91 -0.49 -4.28 -19.16
CA TRP A 91 0.13 -4.50 -17.87
C TRP A 91 0.79 -3.23 -17.32
N ALA A 92 1.57 -3.38 -16.25
CA ALA A 92 2.42 -2.34 -15.71
C ALA A 92 3.89 -2.53 -16.13
N THR A 93 4.62 -1.43 -16.18
CA THR A 93 6.08 -1.42 -15.99
C THR A 93 6.39 -0.76 -14.65
N VAL A 94 7.60 -0.96 -14.14
CA VAL A 94 8.05 -0.34 -12.89
C VAL A 94 9.49 0.12 -13.03
N GLU A 95 9.81 1.24 -12.40
CA GLU A 95 11.17 1.72 -12.19
C GLU A 95 11.38 2.13 -10.72
N LEU A 96 12.64 2.08 -10.27
CA LEU A 96 13.04 2.77 -9.06
C LEU A 96 13.12 4.27 -9.35
N VAL A 97 12.57 5.06 -8.44
CA VAL A 97 12.75 6.51 -8.41
C VAL A 97 13.40 6.90 -7.10
N GLU A 98 14.30 7.87 -7.19
CA GLU A 98 15.14 8.31 -6.07
C GLU A 98 14.90 9.80 -5.82
N TRP A 99 14.79 10.22 -4.56
CA TRP A 99 14.69 11.62 -4.18
C TRP A 99 15.32 11.89 -2.82
N THR A 100 15.67 13.15 -2.57
CA THR A 100 16.11 13.58 -1.24
C THR A 100 14.90 13.97 -0.40
N SER A 101 14.78 13.37 0.78
CA SER A 101 13.75 13.72 1.77
C SER A 101 13.93 15.16 2.28
N ALA A 102 12.94 15.66 3.01
CA ALA A 102 13.03 16.99 3.62
C ALA A 102 14.13 17.12 4.70
N ASN A 103 14.66 16.00 5.22
CA ASN A 103 15.74 15.97 6.22
C ASN A 103 17.13 15.69 5.62
N GLY A 104 17.23 15.52 4.29
CA GLY A 104 18.50 15.30 3.58
C GLY A 104 18.89 13.83 3.39
N GLU A 105 18.01 12.89 3.74
CA GLU A 105 18.20 11.46 3.47
C GLU A 105 17.85 11.13 2.02
N GLN A 106 18.61 10.20 1.43
CA GLN A 106 18.26 9.61 0.15
C GLN A 106 17.17 8.58 0.36
N LEU A 107 16.07 8.69 -0.39
CA LEU A 107 14.94 7.78 -0.38
C LEU A 107 14.71 7.20 -1.76
N ASP A 108 14.18 5.99 -1.75
CA ASP A 108 13.83 5.22 -2.94
C ASP A 108 12.32 4.91 -2.92
N GLY A 109 11.78 4.60 -4.08
CA GLY A 109 10.40 4.17 -4.22
C GLY A 109 10.16 3.58 -5.60
N LEU A 110 8.98 3.03 -5.80
CA LEU A 110 8.57 2.42 -7.06
C LEU A 110 7.65 3.38 -7.82
N LEU A 111 7.89 3.54 -9.11
CA LEU A 111 6.95 4.19 -10.02
C LEU A 111 6.45 3.17 -11.05
N TYR A 112 5.20 2.78 -10.92
CA TYR A 112 4.52 1.96 -11.92
C TYR A 112 3.90 2.83 -12.99
N THR A 113 4.08 2.44 -14.24
CA THR A 113 3.51 3.12 -15.41
C THR A 113 2.72 2.14 -16.27
N PRO A 114 1.73 2.62 -17.06
CA PRO A 114 1.08 1.79 -18.07
C PRO A 114 2.09 1.20 -19.05
N GLU A 115 1.85 0.00 -19.55
CA GLU A 115 2.70 -0.63 -20.58
C GLU A 115 2.89 0.22 -21.85
N ASP A 116 1.88 1.02 -22.20
CA ASP A 116 1.86 1.97 -23.30
C ASP A 116 2.15 3.42 -22.86
N PHE A 117 2.94 3.59 -21.78
CA PHE A 117 3.35 4.90 -21.27
C PHE A 117 3.98 5.78 -22.36
N ASP A 118 3.51 7.02 -22.40
CA ASP A 118 3.88 8.03 -23.38
C ASP A 118 4.26 9.32 -22.64
N PRO A 119 5.55 9.70 -22.59
CA PRO A 119 6.00 10.86 -21.81
C PRO A 119 5.46 12.19 -22.35
N ASP A 120 4.82 12.21 -23.53
CA ASP A 120 4.19 13.41 -24.10
C ASP A 120 2.70 13.55 -23.66
N LYS A 121 2.19 12.65 -22.80
CA LYS A 121 0.83 12.69 -22.23
C LYS A 121 0.86 12.90 -20.72
N GLU A 122 -0.15 13.60 -20.22
CA GLU A 122 -0.38 13.74 -18.78
C GLU A 122 -1.24 12.60 -18.23
N TYR A 123 -0.87 12.08 -17.06
CA TYR A 123 -1.55 10.99 -16.37
C TYR A 123 -1.89 11.40 -14.92
N PRO A 124 -3.06 11.02 -14.40
CA PRO A 124 -3.32 11.09 -12.97
C PRO A 124 -2.39 10.13 -12.21
N MET A 125 -2.04 10.48 -10.97
CA MET A 125 -1.14 9.67 -10.16
C MET A 125 -1.82 9.19 -8.87
N MET A 126 -1.70 7.90 -8.59
CA MET A 126 -2.03 7.31 -7.30
C MET A 126 -0.76 7.17 -6.46
N THR A 127 -0.79 7.69 -5.24
CA THR A 127 0.27 7.48 -4.24
C THR A 127 -0.19 6.44 -3.23
N TYR A 128 0.64 5.44 -2.95
CA TYR A 128 0.38 4.42 -1.94
C TYR A 128 1.63 4.16 -1.11
N PHE A 129 1.49 3.96 0.20
CA PHE A 129 2.63 3.65 1.06
C PHE A 129 2.17 2.93 2.34
N TYR A 130 3.14 2.30 3.02
CA TYR A 130 2.94 1.74 4.36
C TYR A 130 4.22 1.90 5.19
N GLU A 131 5.32 1.25 4.78
CA GLU A 131 6.65 1.48 5.36
C GLU A 131 7.70 1.53 4.24
N GLN A 132 8.22 0.39 3.79
CA GLN A 132 9.20 0.30 2.69
C GLN A 132 8.71 -0.75 1.69
N TYR A 133 8.81 -0.43 0.41
CA TYR A 133 8.39 -1.25 -0.75
C TYR A 133 9.46 -1.29 -1.85
N SER A 134 10.48 -0.43 -1.83
CA SER A 134 11.46 -0.35 -2.93
C SER A 134 12.17 -1.68 -3.19
N ASP A 135 12.31 -2.54 -2.17
CA ASP A 135 12.89 -3.88 -2.31
C ASP A 135 12.00 -4.85 -3.10
N ASP A 136 10.70 -4.55 -3.26
CA ASP A 136 9.70 -5.35 -3.98
C ASP A 136 9.63 -5.00 -5.47
N LEU A 137 10.62 -4.28 -6.01
CA LEU A 137 10.71 -3.86 -7.42
C LEU A 137 10.40 -4.98 -8.42
N HIS A 138 10.75 -6.23 -8.07
CA HIS A 138 10.55 -7.39 -8.95
C HIS A 138 9.40 -8.30 -8.53
N GLU A 139 8.50 -7.89 -7.64
CA GLU A 139 7.33 -8.69 -7.29
C GLU A 139 6.22 -8.57 -8.33
N HIS A 140 5.48 -9.66 -8.55
CA HIS A 140 4.36 -9.72 -9.48
C HIS A 140 3.02 -9.49 -8.79
N TYR A 141 2.42 -8.33 -9.05
CA TYR A 141 1.10 -7.96 -8.52
C TYR A 141 -0.01 -8.31 -9.52
N ALA A 142 -0.61 -9.49 -9.40
CA ALA A 142 -1.77 -9.86 -10.23
C ALA A 142 -3.02 -9.02 -9.85
N PRO A 143 -3.83 -8.54 -10.80
CA PRO A 143 -5.09 -7.87 -10.52
C PRO A 143 -6.03 -8.76 -9.71
N GLU A 144 -6.43 -8.26 -8.55
CA GLU A 144 -7.41 -8.91 -7.68
C GLU A 144 -8.28 -7.88 -6.97
N ALA A 145 -9.44 -8.32 -6.49
CA ALA A 145 -10.23 -7.53 -5.55
C ALA A 145 -9.52 -7.55 -4.20
N HIS A 146 -8.64 -6.58 -3.96
CA HIS A 146 -7.88 -6.53 -2.70
C HIS A 146 -8.75 -6.06 -1.53
N ARG A 147 -8.41 -6.50 -0.33
CA ARG A 147 -9.12 -6.19 0.92
C ARG A 147 -8.83 -4.82 1.54
N SER A 148 -7.87 -4.04 1.04
CA SER A 148 -7.33 -2.88 1.79
C SER A 148 -6.35 -1.96 1.04
N ILE A 149 -5.74 -2.41 -0.06
CA ILE A 149 -4.75 -1.60 -0.80
C ILE A 149 -5.21 -1.44 -2.24
N ILE A 150 -4.76 -0.39 -2.92
CA ILE A 150 -4.85 -0.32 -4.38
C ILE A 150 -4.04 -1.44 -5.02
N ASN A 151 -4.56 -2.03 -6.09
CA ASN A 151 -3.79 -2.98 -6.88
C ASN A 151 -2.96 -2.23 -7.93
N PHE A 152 -1.63 -2.23 -7.80
CA PHE A 152 -0.74 -1.37 -8.61
C PHE A 152 -0.91 -1.62 -10.10
N THR A 153 -0.91 -2.89 -10.51
CA THR A 153 -1.11 -3.29 -11.91
C THR A 153 -2.48 -2.88 -12.43
N PHE A 154 -3.54 -3.05 -11.64
CA PHE A 154 -4.88 -2.65 -12.04
C PHE A 154 -4.99 -1.15 -12.30
N TYR A 155 -4.46 -0.30 -11.41
CA TYR A 155 -4.49 1.15 -11.59
C TYR A 155 -3.58 1.59 -12.76
N ALA A 156 -2.39 1.02 -12.91
CA ALA A 156 -1.52 1.26 -14.06
C ALA A 156 -2.19 0.89 -15.39
N SER A 157 -2.83 -0.28 -15.46
CA SER A 157 -3.61 -0.72 -16.63
C SER A 157 -4.76 0.24 -17.00
N ARG A 158 -5.28 0.97 -16.01
CA ARG A 158 -6.33 1.99 -16.17
C ARG A 158 -5.80 3.38 -16.50
N GLY A 159 -4.49 3.53 -16.73
CA GLY A 159 -3.88 4.80 -17.10
C GLY A 159 -3.58 5.72 -15.92
N TYR A 160 -3.40 5.17 -14.72
CA TYR A 160 -2.77 5.90 -13.62
C TYR A 160 -1.26 5.66 -13.64
N LEU A 161 -0.50 6.63 -13.18
CA LEU A 161 0.81 6.37 -12.60
C LEU A 161 0.59 5.91 -11.16
N VAL A 162 1.37 4.93 -10.68
CA VAL A 162 1.29 4.51 -9.27
C VAL A 162 2.65 4.70 -8.62
N PHE A 163 2.73 5.63 -7.68
CA PHE A 163 3.93 5.94 -6.93
C PHE A 163 3.86 5.29 -5.54
N VAL A 164 4.89 4.51 -5.21
CA VAL A 164 5.01 3.77 -3.95
C VAL A 164 6.32 4.15 -3.25
N PRO A 165 6.33 5.23 -2.44
CA PRO A 165 7.53 5.68 -1.74
C PRO A 165 7.85 4.87 -0.49
N ASP A 166 9.15 4.74 -0.19
CA ASP A 166 9.63 4.31 1.12
C ASP A 166 9.51 5.44 2.15
N ILE A 167 9.33 5.05 3.41
CA ILE A 167 9.23 5.95 4.55
C ILE A 167 10.30 5.59 5.58
N HIS A 168 11.13 6.57 5.91
CA HIS A 168 12.07 6.47 7.01
C HIS A 168 11.49 7.17 8.24
N TYR A 169 11.61 6.51 9.40
CA TYR A 169 10.98 6.97 10.62
C TYR A 169 11.98 7.55 11.61
N LYS A 170 11.62 8.72 12.14
CA LYS A 170 12.20 9.26 13.36
C LYS A 170 11.30 8.94 14.55
N GLU A 171 11.87 8.35 15.58
CA GLU A 171 11.17 8.10 16.84
C GLU A 171 10.52 9.38 17.40
N GLY A 172 9.27 9.26 17.81
CA GLY A 172 8.41 10.31 18.36
C GLY A 172 7.55 11.03 17.33
N TYR A 173 7.90 10.93 16.05
CA TYR A 173 7.34 11.76 14.99
C TYR A 173 6.91 10.96 13.74
N PRO A 174 6.14 9.87 13.88
CA PRO A 174 5.76 9.03 12.75
C PRO A 174 4.98 9.77 11.65
N GLY A 175 4.04 10.65 12.00
CA GLY A 175 3.26 11.43 11.02
C GLY A 175 4.11 12.45 10.26
N GLU A 176 5.03 13.12 10.97
CA GLU A 176 6.00 14.03 10.35
C GLU A 176 6.99 13.26 9.47
N SER A 177 7.43 12.09 9.90
CA SER A 177 8.34 11.23 9.13
C SER A 177 7.72 10.79 7.80
N ALA A 178 6.42 10.44 7.82
CA ALA A 178 5.67 10.14 6.60
C ALA A 178 5.61 11.36 5.66
N MET A 179 5.31 12.55 6.19
CA MET A 179 5.33 13.80 5.41
C MET A 179 6.70 14.08 4.80
N GLN A 180 7.77 13.96 5.59
CA GLN A 180 9.14 14.26 5.17
C GLN A 180 9.67 13.27 4.14
N SER A 181 9.16 12.04 4.14
CA SER A 181 9.54 11.01 3.19
C SER A 181 8.73 11.11 1.89
N VAL A 182 7.40 11.16 2.00
CA VAL A 182 6.47 11.05 0.87
C VAL A 182 6.35 12.35 0.06
N MET A 183 6.16 13.49 0.73
CA MET A 183 5.81 14.74 0.04
C MET A 183 6.89 15.23 -0.93
N PRO A 184 8.21 15.14 -0.62
CA PRO A 184 9.23 15.49 -1.58
C PRO A 184 9.21 14.60 -2.84
N GLY A 185 8.98 13.30 -2.69
CA GLY A 185 8.85 12.36 -3.82
C GLY A 185 7.62 12.65 -4.67
N VAL A 186 6.47 12.90 -4.05
CA VAL A 186 5.24 13.32 -4.74
C VAL A 186 5.46 14.64 -5.49
N THR A 187 6.10 15.61 -4.85
CA THR A 187 6.40 16.92 -5.48
C THR A 187 7.38 16.78 -6.63
N MET A 188 8.41 15.94 -6.52
CA MET A 188 9.34 15.64 -7.60
C MET A 188 8.59 15.07 -8.82
N LEU A 189 7.70 14.11 -8.60
CA LEU A 189 6.92 13.50 -9.69
C LEU A 189 5.90 14.48 -10.27
N ALA A 190 5.21 15.26 -9.44
CA ALA A 190 4.26 16.30 -9.87
C ALA A 190 4.88 17.38 -10.77
N ASN A 191 6.21 17.54 -10.75
CA ASN A 191 6.93 18.45 -11.63
C ASN A 191 7.39 17.80 -12.96
N ARG A 192 7.11 16.52 -13.19
CA ARG A 192 7.36 15.87 -14.49
C ARG A 192 6.20 16.18 -15.44
N ASP A 193 6.52 16.52 -16.68
CA ASP A 193 5.53 16.98 -17.69
C ASP A 193 4.40 15.99 -17.97
N TYR A 194 4.59 14.71 -17.64
CA TYR A 194 3.61 13.65 -17.84
C TYR A 194 2.74 13.35 -16.60
N VAL A 195 2.91 14.09 -15.50
CA VAL A 195 2.07 13.96 -14.29
C VAL A 195 1.09 15.13 -14.24
N ASP A 196 -0.20 14.82 -14.22
CA ASP A 196 -1.23 15.83 -13.96
C ASP A 196 -1.20 16.18 -12.46
N SER A 197 -0.54 17.29 -12.11
CA SER A 197 -0.33 17.70 -10.73
C SER A 197 -1.62 18.02 -9.97
N ASP A 198 -2.70 18.33 -10.68
CA ASP A 198 -4.02 18.60 -10.09
C ASP A 198 -4.81 17.31 -9.83
N ARG A 199 -4.29 16.15 -10.25
CA ARG A 199 -4.97 14.85 -10.17
C ARG A 199 -4.12 13.78 -9.51
N ILE A 200 -3.63 14.11 -8.32
CA ILE A 200 -2.88 13.20 -7.46
C ILE A 200 -3.80 12.71 -6.33
N GLY A 201 -3.95 11.40 -6.21
CA GLY A 201 -4.66 10.75 -5.10
C GLY A 201 -3.69 10.05 -4.17
N VAL A 202 -4.15 9.78 -2.94
CA VAL A 202 -3.39 9.00 -1.97
C VAL A 202 -4.28 7.94 -1.31
N GLN A 203 -3.75 6.72 -1.15
CA GLN A 203 -4.46 5.61 -0.54
C GLN A 203 -3.58 4.89 0.49
N GLY A 204 -4.19 4.42 1.57
CA GLY A 204 -3.50 3.66 2.61
C GLY A 204 -4.47 3.15 3.66
N HIS A 205 -4.16 1.99 4.22
CA HIS A 205 -4.98 1.33 5.23
C HIS A 205 -4.18 1.07 6.51
N SER A 206 -4.84 1.01 7.66
CA SER A 206 -4.20 0.78 8.95
C SER A 206 -3.15 1.87 9.26
N TRP A 207 -1.86 1.51 9.33
CA TRP A 207 -0.78 2.47 9.50
C TRP A 207 -0.71 3.51 8.37
N GLY A 208 -0.89 3.08 7.11
CA GLY A 208 -1.03 4.00 5.98
C GLY A 208 -2.23 4.93 6.12
N GLY A 209 -3.34 4.41 6.66
CA GLY A 209 -4.54 5.21 6.96
C GLY A 209 -4.28 6.30 8.01
N TYR A 210 -3.55 5.96 9.08
CA TYR A 210 -3.08 6.95 10.05
C TYR A 210 -2.21 8.04 9.39
N GLN A 211 -1.24 7.63 8.58
CA GLN A 211 -0.30 8.55 7.93
C GLN A 211 -1.03 9.49 6.96
N ILE A 212 -2.01 9.00 6.21
CA ILE A 212 -2.85 9.82 5.34
C ILE A 212 -3.71 10.77 6.15
N ALA A 213 -4.40 10.28 7.18
CA ALA A 213 -5.19 11.13 8.07
C ALA A 213 -4.34 12.25 8.68
N HIS A 214 -3.07 11.99 9.02
CA HIS A 214 -2.13 13.02 9.45
C HIS A 214 -1.77 13.98 8.31
N MET A 215 -1.41 13.45 7.16
CA MET A 215 -0.93 14.19 5.98
C MET A 215 -1.96 15.20 5.48
N VAL A 216 -3.23 14.81 5.36
CA VAL A 216 -4.32 15.70 4.89
C VAL A 216 -4.67 16.82 5.88
N THR A 217 -4.13 16.81 7.11
CA THR A 217 -4.23 17.97 8.03
C THR A 217 -3.17 19.06 7.74
N LYS A 218 -2.22 18.77 6.84
CA LYS A 218 -1.01 19.57 6.60
C LYS A 218 -0.85 20.03 5.15
N THR A 219 -1.62 19.47 4.22
CA THR A 219 -1.50 19.77 2.80
C THR A 219 -2.84 19.54 2.08
N ASP A 220 -3.06 20.33 1.03
CA ASP A 220 -4.18 20.20 0.09
C ASP A 220 -3.71 19.69 -1.28
N LEU A 221 -2.48 19.14 -1.37
CA LEU A 221 -1.89 18.67 -2.63
C LEU A 221 -2.69 17.52 -3.27
N PHE A 222 -3.35 16.69 -2.46
CA PHE A 222 -4.10 15.56 -2.97
C PHE A 222 -5.51 15.99 -3.38
N ALA A 223 -5.90 15.63 -4.60
CA ALA A 223 -7.25 15.82 -5.12
C ALA A 223 -8.29 14.95 -4.40
N ALA A 224 -7.87 13.77 -3.92
CA ALA A 224 -8.66 12.87 -3.09
C ALA A 224 -7.77 11.95 -2.26
N ALA A 225 -8.25 11.55 -1.08
CA ALA A 225 -7.55 10.67 -0.17
C ALA A 225 -8.45 9.53 0.32
N GLU A 226 -7.88 8.35 0.48
CA GLU A 226 -8.50 7.23 1.17
C GLU A 226 -7.62 6.83 2.36
N ALA A 227 -8.21 6.89 3.56
CA ALA A 227 -7.57 6.52 4.81
C ALA A 227 -8.34 5.37 5.48
N GLY A 228 -7.98 4.13 5.16
CA GLY A 228 -8.64 2.94 5.67
C GLY A 228 -8.20 2.60 7.11
N ALA A 229 -9.14 2.22 7.96
CA ALA A 229 -8.99 1.92 9.38
C ALA A 229 -7.99 2.86 10.11
N PRO A 230 -8.18 4.20 10.01
CA PRO A 230 -7.17 5.15 10.46
C PRO A 230 -7.15 5.24 11.99
N VAL A 231 -5.96 5.44 12.57
CA VAL A 231 -5.84 5.93 13.94
C VAL A 231 -5.95 7.45 13.91
N SER A 232 -7.05 8.01 14.42
CA SER A 232 -7.30 9.46 14.42
C SER A 232 -6.92 10.14 15.74
N ASN A 233 -6.95 9.39 16.84
CA ASN A 233 -6.71 9.86 18.18
C ASN A 233 -5.81 8.88 18.93
N MET A 234 -4.49 9.15 18.91
CA MET A 234 -3.50 8.29 19.55
C MET A 234 -3.70 8.19 21.06
N ILE A 235 -4.39 9.14 21.71
CA ILE A 235 -4.66 9.08 23.15
C ILE A 235 -5.69 8.00 23.46
N SER A 236 -6.87 8.06 22.83
CA SER A 236 -7.92 7.06 23.05
C SER A 236 -7.47 5.69 22.53
N ALA A 237 -6.75 5.66 21.40
CA ALA A 237 -6.25 4.42 20.83
C ALA A 237 -5.09 3.79 21.63
N TYR A 238 -4.29 4.56 22.38
CA TYR A 238 -3.27 4.08 23.31
C TYR A 238 -3.87 3.36 24.52
N GLY A 239 -4.95 3.92 25.08
CA GLY A 239 -5.65 3.36 26.23
C GLY A 239 -6.53 2.14 25.91
N GLY A 240 -6.61 1.72 24.65
CA GLY A 240 -7.47 0.60 24.22
C GLY A 240 -6.83 -0.78 24.39
N ILE A 241 -7.66 -1.81 24.21
CA ILE A 241 -7.28 -3.22 24.20
C ILE A 241 -7.45 -3.79 22.78
N ARG A 242 -6.56 -4.68 22.35
CA ARG A 242 -6.77 -5.51 21.17
C ARG A 242 -7.69 -6.66 21.56
N TRP A 243 -8.99 -6.52 21.35
CA TRP A 243 -10.00 -7.47 21.84
C TRP A 243 -9.78 -8.91 21.38
N GLY A 244 -9.21 -9.12 20.19
CA GLY A 244 -8.89 -10.47 19.70
C GLY A 244 -7.81 -11.20 20.50
N THR A 245 -6.83 -10.47 21.06
CA THR A 245 -5.71 -11.06 21.81
C THR A 245 -5.76 -10.78 23.32
N GLY A 246 -6.57 -9.80 23.74
CA GLY A 246 -6.59 -9.29 25.12
C GLY A 246 -5.39 -8.40 25.48
N MET A 247 -4.49 -8.11 24.53
CA MET A 247 -3.30 -7.32 24.81
C MET A 247 -3.62 -5.82 24.91
N SER A 248 -2.95 -5.14 25.84
CA SER A 248 -2.87 -3.68 25.83
C SER A 248 -2.28 -3.19 24.51
N ARG A 249 -2.78 -2.08 23.98
CA ARG A 249 -2.23 -1.45 22.77
C ARG A 249 -0.98 -0.62 23.04
N MET A 250 -0.63 -0.36 24.30
CA MET A 250 0.45 0.56 24.68
C MET A 250 1.80 0.23 24.02
N PHE A 251 2.21 -1.05 23.99
CA PHE A 251 3.47 -1.48 23.37
C PHE A 251 3.61 -1.01 21.92
N GLN A 252 2.48 -0.91 21.21
CA GLN A 252 2.48 -0.57 19.80
C GLN A 252 2.79 0.92 19.57
N TYR A 253 2.40 1.75 20.53
CA TYR A 253 2.63 3.18 20.49
C TYR A 253 4.00 3.54 21.05
N GLU A 254 4.41 2.91 22.15
CA GLU A 254 5.66 3.26 22.82
C GLU A 254 6.88 2.88 21.99
N GLU A 255 6.93 1.65 21.46
CA GLU A 255 8.16 1.09 20.90
C GLU A 255 8.05 0.63 19.44
N THR A 256 6.90 0.08 19.00
CA THR A 256 6.87 -0.68 17.72
C THR A 256 6.40 0.13 16.52
N GLN A 257 5.13 0.10 16.11
CA GLN A 257 4.70 0.72 14.85
C GLN A 257 4.59 2.25 14.97
N SER A 258 4.02 2.79 16.06
CA SER A 258 3.91 4.25 16.18
C SER A 258 5.16 4.92 16.74
N ARG A 259 6.05 4.16 17.40
CA ARG A 259 7.40 4.63 17.77
C ARG A 259 7.38 5.96 18.51
N ILE A 260 6.40 6.21 19.40
CA ILE A 260 6.24 7.49 20.10
C ILE A 260 7.39 7.74 21.08
N GLY A 261 8.09 6.69 21.52
CA GLY A 261 9.30 6.77 22.33
C GLY A 261 9.02 7.03 23.81
N GLY A 262 7.86 6.62 24.30
CA GLY A 262 7.49 6.71 25.72
C GLY A 262 5.99 6.63 25.97
N SER A 263 5.62 6.48 27.24
CA SER A 263 4.22 6.42 27.67
C SER A 263 3.50 7.74 27.42
N LEU A 264 2.16 7.70 27.41
CA LEU A 264 1.32 8.90 27.30
C LEU A 264 1.61 9.94 28.38
N TRP A 265 1.99 9.50 29.59
CA TRP A 265 2.26 10.40 30.72
C TRP A 265 3.65 11.04 30.64
N ASP A 266 4.62 10.35 30.02
CA ASP A 266 5.96 10.89 29.82
C ASP A 266 6.03 11.82 28.60
N MET A 267 5.29 11.48 27.53
CA MET A 267 5.35 12.16 26.24
C MET A 267 3.99 12.73 25.76
N PRO A 268 3.19 13.41 26.61
CA PRO A 268 1.79 13.74 26.29
C PRO A 268 1.64 14.56 25.00
N MET A 269 2.56 15.50 24.75
CA MET A 269 2.53 16.32 23.55
C MET A 269 2.84 15.52 22.28
N ARG A 270 3.61 14.43 22.33
CA ARG A 270 3.84 13.58 21.15
C ARG A 270 2.56 12.87 20.74
N TYR A 271 1.77 12.36 21.69
CA TYR A 271 0.47 11.76 21.40
C TYR A 271 -0.53 12.78 20.81
N ILE A 272 -0.58 14.00 21.37
CA ILE A 272 -1.44 15.08 20.85
C ILE A 272 -1.00 15.48 19.43
N ASN A 273 0.28 15.78 19.22
CA ASN A 273 0.78 16.28 17.94
C ASN A 273 0.68 15.26 16.81
N ASN A 274 0.78 13.97 17.12
CA ASN A 274 0.60 12.92 16.14
C ASN A 274 -0.87 12.58 15.87
N SER A 275 -1.84 13.02 16.68
CA SER A 275 -3.26 12.69 16.50
C SER A 275 -3.95 13.61 15.47
N PRO A 276 -4.40 13.09 14.30
CA PRO A 276 -5.05 13.89 13.27
C PRO A 276 -6.32 14.63 13.74
N ILE A 277 -7.07 14.05 14.68
CA ILE A 277 -8.36 14.57 15.13
C ILE A 277 -8.29 16.02 15.63
N PHE A 278 -7.17 16.43 16.24
CA PHE A 278 -6.99 17.78 16.77
C PHE A 278 -6.76 18.84 15.69
N GLN A 279 -6.65 18.43 14.43
CA GLN A 279 -6.46 19.30 13.26
C GLN A 279 -7.46 18.97 12.14
N ALA A 280 -8.57 18.29 12.47
CA ALA A 280 -9.58 17.91 11.49
C ALA A 280 -10.24 19.11 10.79
N ASP A 281 -10.22 20.30 11.41
CA ASP A 281 -10.67 21.56 10.83
C ASP A 281 -9.87 21.99 9.58
N ARG A 282 -8.65 21.47 9.43
CA ARG A 282 -7.73 21.76 8.32
C ARG A 282 -7.83 20.78 7.15
N ILE A 283 -8.67 19.75 7.26
CA ILE A 283 -8.82 18.76 6.19
C ILE A 283 -9.82 19.29 5.18
N ASP A 284 -9.35 19.71 4.01
CA ASP A 284 -10.21 20.12 2.89
C ASP A 284 -10.22 19.09 1.74
N THR A 285 -9.23 18.20 1.68
CA THR A 285 -9.19 17.07 0.76
C THR A 285 -10.40 16.15 0.94
N PRO A 286 -11.12 15.77 -0.14
CA PRO A 286 -12.11 14.71 -0.12
C PRO A 286 -11.55 13.43 0.50
N LEU A 287 -12.10 13.00 1.64
CA LEU A 287 -11.58 11.87 2.41
C LEU A 287 -12.58 10.72 2.47
N MET A 288 -12.24 9.60 1.83
CA MET A 288 -12.94 8.33 2.02
C MET A 288 -12.24 7.51 3.11
N MET A 289 -13.01 6.80 3.92
CA MET A 289 -12.50 5.85 4.92
C MET A 289 -13.28 4.55 4.79
N MET A 290 -12.60 3.41 4.85
CA MET A 290 -13.23 2.12 5.18
C MET A 290 -12.77 1.69 6.57
N HIS A 291 -13.71 1.43 7.46
CA HIS A 291 -13.39 0.90 8.79
C HIS A 291 -14.58 0.06 9.26
N ASN A 292 -14.31 -1.13 9.76
CA ASN A 292 -15.35 -2.09 10.12
C ASN A 292 -15.54 -2.18 11.63
N ASP A 293 -16.72 -2.63 12.04
CA ASP A 293 -17.20 -2.59 13.43
C ASP A 293 -16.63 -3.71 14.30
N GLU A 294 -16.12 -4.80 13.71
CA GLU A 294 -15.43 -5.89 14.43
C GLU A 294 -13.89 -5.80 14.29
N ASP A 295 -13.36 -4.61 13.99
CA ASP A 295 -11.92 -4.37 13.90
C ASP A 295 -11.20 -4.49 15.26
N SER A 296 -10.53 -5.63 15.45
CA SER A 296 -9.72 -5.88 16.65
C SER A 296 -8.32 -5.25 16.62
N ALA A 297 -7.87 -4.77 15.45
CA ALA A 297 -6.54 -4.18 15.26
C ALA A 297 -6.54 -2.67 15.46
N VAL A 298 -7.57 -1.96 15.02
CA VAL A 298 -7.80 -0.52 15.28
C VAL A 298 -9.23 -0.33 15.78
N PRO A 299 -9.47 0.31 16.94
CA PRO A 299 -10.82 0.44 17.47
C PRO A 299 -11.68 1.21 16.47
N TRP A 300 -12.86 0.66 16.16
CA TRP A 300 -13.84 1.25 15.24
C TRP A 300 -14.14 2.72 15.54
N GLU A 301 -14.11 3.10 16.82
CA GLU A 301 -14.31 4.47 17.27
C GLU A 301 -13.30 5.45 16.65
N GLN A 302 -12.11 5.02 16.23
CA GLN A 302 -11.14 5.91 15.58
C GLN A 302 -11.64 6.43 14.23
N GLY A 303 -12.25 5.57 13.41
CA GLY A 303 -12.89 5.97 12.15
C GLY A 303 -14.11 6.83 12.42
N ILE A 304 -14.94 6.47 13.40
CA ILE A 304 -16.12 7.25 13.80
C ILE A 304 -15.72 8.66 14.28
N GLU A 305 -14.74 8.78 15.18
CA GLU A 305 -14.28 10.06 15.75
C GLU A 305 -13.91 11.04 14.63
N LEU A 306 -13.10 10.59 13.66
CA LEU A 306 -12.66 11.43 12.54
C LEU A 306 -13.82 11.76 11.59
N PHE A 307 -14.61 10.77 11.20
CA PHE A 307 -15.76 10.98 10.31
C PHE A 307 -16.77 11.97 10.89
N VAL A 308 -17.16 11.79 12.16
CA VAL A 308 -18.12 12.68 12.83
C VAL A 308 -17.55 14.09 12.98
N ALA A 309 -16.25 14.25 13.25
CA ALA A 309 -15.60 15.56 13.27
C ALA A 309 -15.68 16.25 11.90
N LEU A 310 -15.32 15.55 10.82
CA LEU A 310 -15.39 16.09 9.45
C LEU A 310 -16.83 16.44 9.05
N ARG A 311 -17.80 15.59 9.39
CA ARG A 311 -19.23 15.88 9.18
C ARG A 311 -19.68 17.12 9.94
N ARG A 312 -19.23 17.30 11.19
CA ARG A 312 -19.53 18.50 11.99
C ARG A 312 -18.92 19.76 11.38
N LEU A 313 -17.76 19.64 10.76
CA LEU A 313 -17.02 20.72 10.10
C LEU A 313 -17.45 20.94 8.64
N ASN A 314 -18.46 20.21 8.16
CA ASN A 314 -18.97 20.27 6.79
C ASN A 314 -17.88 20.00 5.73
N LYS A 315 -16.96 19.09 6.03
CA LYS A 315 -15.90 18.63 5.11
C LYS A 315 -16.38 17.45 4.26
N PRO A 316 -15.86 17.27 3.02
CA PRO A 316 -16.20 16.15 2.15
C PRO A 316 -15.61 14.84 2.71
N ALA A 317 -16.45 14.04 3.36
CA ALA A 317 -16.03 12.79 3.98
C ALA A 317 -17.06 11.66 3.81
N TRP A 318 -16.55 10.44 3.61
CA TRP A 318 -17.33 9.21 3.51
C TRP A 318 -16.74 8.14 4.42
N LEU A 319 -17.61 7.37 5.06
CA LEU A 319 -17.24 6.22 5.89
C LEU A 319 -17.99 4.99 5.38
N LEU A 320 -17.24 4.02 4.87
CA LEU A 320 -17.72 2.72 4.47
C LEU A 320 -17.48 1.73 5.61
N ASN A 321 -18.50 0.94 5.93
CA ASN A 321 -18.48 -0.06 6.98
C ASN A 321 -19.09 -1.34 6.43
N TYR A 322 -18.31 -2.42 6.44
CA TYR A 322 -18.77 -3.76 6.16
C TYR A 322 -19.13 -4.42 7.49
N THR A 323 -20.43 -4.52 7.76
CA THR A 323 -20.94 -4.91 9.09
C THR A 323 -20.52 -6.34 9.43
N GLY A 324 -19.90 -6.51 10.60
CA GLY A 324 -19.38 -7.79 11.08
C GLY A 324 -18.00 -8.14 10.54
N GLU A 325 -17.43 -7.32 9.66
CA GLU A 325 -16.06 -7.53 9.17
C GLU A 325 -15.01 -7.04 10.16
N VAL A 326 -13.84 -7.66 10.07
CA VAL A 326 -12.69 -7.36 10.92
C VAL A 326 -11.90 -6.17 10.37
N HIS A 327 -10.59 -6.11 10.56
CA HIS A 327 -9.74 -5.02 10.08
C HIS A 327 -9.81 -4.73 8.57
N TRP A 328 -10.41 -5.62 7.77
CA TRP A 328 -10.68 -5.50 6.34
C TRP A 328 -11.80 -6.48 5.96
N PRO A 329 -12.45 -6.31 4.80
CA PRO A 329 -13.37 -7.30 4.26
C PRO A 329 -12.69 -8.65 4.03
N THR A 330 -13.40 -9.75 4.30
CA THR A 330 -12.92 -11.11 4.13
C THR A 330 -13.74 -11.90 3.11
N ASP A 331 -15.00 -11.52 2.89
CA ASP A 331 -15.82 -12.07 1.81
C ASP A 331 -15.46 -11.45 0.45
N LEU A 332 -15.41 -12.29 -0.60
CA LEU A 332 -15.03 -11.85 -1.94
C LEU A 332 -16.02 -10.85 -2.55
N ALA A 333 -17.31 -10.93 -2.23
CA ALA A 333 -18.30 -9.97 -2.72
C ALA A 333 -18.06 -8.59 -2.10
N GLU A 334 -17.72 -8.54 -0.81
CA GLU A 334 -17.40 -7.29 -0.12
C GLU A 334 -16.05 -6.72 -0.56
N MET A 335 -15.03 -7.56 -0.77
CA MET A 335 -13.75 -7.14 -1.37
C MET A 335 -13.97 -6.53 -2.77
N ARG A 336 -14.89 -7.10 -3.57
CA ARG A 336 -15.26 -6.55 -4.90
C ARG A 336 -16.01 -5.23 -4.79
N ASP A 337 -16.97 -5.12 -3.88
CA ASP A 337 -17.68 -3.86 -3.64
C ASP A 337 -16.70 -2.77 -3.17
N TRP A 338 -15.84 -3.09 -2.20
CA TRP A 338 -14.81 -2.18 -1.68
C TRP A 338 -13.88 -1.66 -2.78
N THR A 339 -13.27 -2.58 -3.54
CA THR A 339 -12.37 -2.18 -4.63
C THR A 339 -13.09 -1.40 -5.72
N THR A 340 -14.37 -1.71 -5.99
CA THR A 340 -15.19 -0.94 -6.94
C THR A 340 -15.45 0.48 -6.44
N ARG A 341 -15.84 0.66 -5.18
CA ARG A 341 -16.06 1.99 -4.58
C ARG A 341 -14.77 2.81 -4.55
N MET A 342 -13.65 2.19 -4.15
CA MET A 342 -12.35 2.85 -4.16
C MET A 342 -11.95 3.29 -5.57
N GLN A 343 -12.12 2.43 -6.57
CA GLN A 343 -11.89 2.79 -7.97
C GLN A 343 -12.79 3.94 -8.41
N GLN A 344 -14.10 3.91 -8.10
CA GLN A 344 -15.04 4.96 -8.48
C GLN A 344 -14.74 6.29 -7.79
N PHE A 345 -14.33 6.26 -6.53
CA PHE A 345 -13.91 7.43 -5.77
C PHE A 345 -12.74 8.13 -6.47
N PHE A 346 -11.65 7.40 -6.73
CA PHE A 346 -10.49 7.99 -7.40
C PHE A 346 -10.79 8.34 -8.87
N ASP A 347 -11.50 7.50 -9.63
CA ASP A 347 -11.90 7.82 -11.00
C ASP A 347 -12.74 9.12 -11.09
N HIS A 348 -13.59 9.38 -10.10
CA HIS A 348 -14.35 10.63 -10.03
C HIS A 348 -13.43 11.84 -9.88
N TYR A 349 -12.58 11.85 -8.85
CA TYR A 349 -11.74 13.01 -8.52
C TYR A 349 -10.53 13.19 -9.43
N LEU A 350 -9.94 12.10 -9.94
CA LEU A 350 -8.68 12.12 -10.69
C LEU A 350 -8.88 11.90 -12.20
N LYS A 351 -10.06 11.45 -12.64
CA LYS A 351 -10.35 11.25 -14.08
C LYS A 351 -11.62 11.95 -14.55
N GLY A 352 -12.32 12.64 -13.66
CA GLY A 352 -13.58 13.31 -13.97
C GLY A 352 -14.70 12.33 -14.35
N ALA A 353 -14.61 11.07 -13.91
CA ALA A 353 -15.69 10.12 -14.12
C ALA A 353 -16.97 10.58 -13.41
N PRO A 354 -18.17 10.27 -13.92
CA PRO A 354 -19.41 10.60 -13.22
C PRO A 354 -19.44 10.01 -11.82
N ALA A 355 -19.83 10.81 -10.82
CA ALA A 355 -19.98 10.33 -9.45
C ALA A 355 -21.05 9.22 -9.39
N PRO A 356 -20.77 8.08 -8.74
CA PRO A 356 -21.80 7.07 -8.49
C PRO A 356 -22.80 7.55 -7.43
N VAL A 357 -23.98 6.94 -7.40
CA VAL A 357 -25.06 7.27 -6.43
C VAL A 357 -24.55 7.21 -4.99
N TRP A 358 -23.80 6.16 -4.62
CA TRP A 358 -23.29 6.03 -3.26
C TRP A 358 -22.36 7.16 -2.84
N LEU A 359 -21.59 7.73 -3.77
CA LEU A 359 -20.65 8.81 -3.50
C LEU A 359 -21.39 10.13 -3.35
N LYS A 360 -22.37 10.39 -4.23
CA LYS A 360 -23.10 11.66 -4.28
C LYS A 360 -24.17 11.77 -3.20
N GLU A 361 -24.93 10.70 -3.00
CA GLU A 361 -26.18 10.70 -2.22
C GLU A 361 -26.09 9.80 -0.97
N GLY A 362 -25.16 8.84 -0.97
CA GLY A 362 -25.13 7.75 0.00
C GLY A 362 -26.15 6.65 -0.34
N VAL A 363 -26.04 5.51 0.33
CA VAL A 363 -27.03 4.43 0.26
C VAL A 363 -27.66 4.27 1.64
N PRO A 364 -28.99 4.49 1.80
CA PRO A 364 -29.66 4.24 3.07
C PRO A 364 -29.50 2.79 3.49
N ALA A 365 -29.24 2.53 4.76
CA ALA A 365 -29.05 1.16 5.28
C ALA A 365 -30.23 0.20 4.98
N VAL A 366 -31.45 0.75 4.83
CA VAL A 366 -32.67 -0.01 4.49
C VAL A 366 -32.74 -0.44 3.01
N GLU A 367 -31.84 0.05 2.16
CA GLU A 367 -31.75 -0.29 0.74
C GLU A 367 -30.49 -1.12 0.43
N ASN A 368 -29.65 -1.44 1.42
CA ASN A 368 -28.37 -2.15 1.21
C ASN A 368 -28.53 -3.55 0.60
N ASP A 369 -29.67 -4.22 0.83
CA ASP A 369 -30.00 -5.51 0.23
C ASP A 369 -30.55 -5.39 -1.21
N ARG A 370 -30.86 -4.16 -1.65
CA ARG A 370 -31.52 -3.87 -2.92
C ARG A 370 -30.60 -3.18 -3.92
N THR A 371 -29.71 -2.31 -3.46
CA THR A 371 -28.74 -1.61 -4.30
C THR A 371 -27.46 -1.27 -3.53
N LEU A 372 -26.33 -1.30 -4.24
CA LEU A 372 -25.04 -0.82 -3.77
C LEU A 372 -24.78 0.64 -4.21
N GLY A 373 -25.63 1.21 -5.07
CA GLY A 373 -25.51 2.58 -5.59
C GLY A 373 -24.28 2.80 -6.47
N LEU A 374 -23.79 1.73 -7.15
CA LEU A 374 -22.57 1.75 -7.97
C LEU A 374 -22.80 2.39 -9.35
N GLU A 375 -24.04 2.56 -9.77
CA GLU A 375 -24.40 3.23 -11.00
C GLU A 375 -24.11 4.75 -10.95
N PRO A 376 -23.80 5.39 -12.09
CA PRO A 376 -23.67 6.85 -12.16
C PRO A 376 -24.93 7.55 -11.66
N ALA A 377 -24.76 8.56 -10.80
CA ALA A 377 -25.88 9.37 -10.32
C ALA A 377 -26.50 10.17 -11.48
N THR A 378 -27.81 10.05 -11.67
CA THR A 378 -28.53 10.78 -12.72
C THR A 378 -28.82 12.21 -12.28
N GLY A 379 -28.13 13.19 -12.87
CA GLY A 379 -28.40 14.62 -12.69
C GLY A 379 -27.13 15.46 -12.73
N THR A 380 -27.11 16.49 -13.57
CA THR A 380 -26.03 17.50 -13.62
C THR A 380 -25.84 18.11 -12.24
N SER A 381 -24.58 18.18 -11.80
CA SER A 381 -24.14 18.95 -10.64
C SER A 381 -24.68 20.38 -10.72
N GLU A 382 -25.48 20.79 -9.73
CA GLU A 382 -25.74 22.21 -9.45
C GLU A 382 -24.65 22.77 -8.53
#